data_AF-A0A962R7K3-F1
#
_entry.id   AF-A0A962R7K3-F1
#
_cell.length_a   1.000
_cell.length_b   1.000
_cell.length_c   1.000
_cell.angle_alpha   90.00
_cell.angle_beta   90.00
_cell.angle_gamma   90.00
#
_symmetry.space_group_name_H-M   'P 1'
#
loop_
_entity.id
_entity.type
_entity.pdbx_description
1 polymer ?
#
loop_
_entity_poly.entity_id
_entity_poly.type
_entity_poly.pdbx_seq_one_letter_code
_entity_poly.pdbx_strand_id
1 'polypeptide(L)'
;MIDLDTFIAKWTAADGSERANAQLFVGDLCELLDLPRPDPAKEETAHNAYVFERRVDRHHRDGSVTPGFIDLYRRDAFVLEAKSISDAEHTKGWDTRMQRAYNQASGYVRALPANEGRPPFLILLDVGRGVIEIHAEFTRSGGNYTPFPDPQHHKIRLADLRGEAIRDRLRAVWLEPENLDPSRHAARVTREIADRLAGLARSLEAAGHDPRITAEFLMRCLFT
;
A
#
# COMPACT_ATOMS: atom_id res chain seq x y z
N MET A 1 9.99 10.21 -19.87
CA MET A 1 10.16 10.24 -18.42
C MET A 1 9.63 11.57 -17.95
N ILE A 2 8.46 11.57 -17.35
CA ILE A 2 7.89 12.76 -16.71
C ILE A 2 8.74 13.08 -15.47
N ASP A 3 9.31 14.28 -15.41
CA ASP A 3 9.99 14.73 -14.20
C ASP A 3 8.97 15.14 -13.12
N LEU A 4 9.45 15.21 -11.89
CA LEU A 4 8.61 15.44 -10.71
C LEU A 4 7.85 16.77 -10.73
N ASP A 5 8.51 17.86 -11.13
CA ASP A 5 7.86 19.18 -11.12
C ASP A 5 6.82 19.28 -12.25
N THR A 6 7.10 18.66 -13.42
CA THR A 6 6.12 18.51 -14.49
C THR A 6 4.91 17.68 -14.05
N PHE A 7 5.12 16.56 -13.35
CA PHE A 7 4.02 15.75 -12.81
C PHE A 7 3.16 16.54 -11.83
N ILE A 8 3.79 17.20 -10.85
CA ILE A 8 3.09 17.99 -9.83
C ILE A 8 2.32 19.14 -10.49
N ALA A 9 2.93 19.88 -11.43
CA ALA A 9 2.27 20.98 -12.12
C ALA A 9 1.05 20.51 -12.91
N LYS A 10 1.18 19.42 -13.67
CA LYS A 10 0.07 18.83 -14.45
C LYS A 10 -1.13 18.49 -13.57
N TRP A 11 -0.89 17.74 -12.50
CA TRP A 11 -1.97 17.23 -11.64
C TRP A 11 -2.46 18.24 -10.60
N THR A 12 -1.71 19.31 -10.34
CA THR A 12 -2.22 20.48 -9.59
C THR A 12 -3.20 21.29 -10.43
N ALA A 13 -2.95 21.40 -11.73
CA ALA A 13 -3.78 22.18 -12.66
C ALA A 13 -4.95 21.38 -13.26
N ALA A 14 -4.99 20.06 -13.04
CA ALA A 14 -6.00 19.20 -13.63
C ALA A 14 -7.41 19.54 -13.10
N ASP A 15 -8.30 19.90 -14.01
CA ASP A 15 -9.74 19.97 -13.81
C ASP A 15 -10.44 18.98 -14.77
N GLY A 16 -11.72 18.68 -14.53
CA GLY A 16 -12.52 17.83 -15.45
C GLY A 16 -12.83 16.41 -14.97
N SER A 17 -13.15 15.51 -15.93
CA SER A 17 -13.93 14.28 -15.67
C SER A 17 -13.17 13.19 -14.89
N GLU A 18 -13.86 12.64 -13.89
CA GLU A 18 -13.38 11.69 -12.87
C GLU A 18 -12.62 10.46 -13.40
N ARG A 19 -13.22 9.68 -14.31
CA ARG A 19 -12.69 8.36 -14.70
C ARG A 19 -11.50 8.44 -15.67
N ALA A 20 -11.56 9.36 -16.63
CA ALA A 20 -10.47 9.54 -17.61
C ALA A 20 -9.19 10.05 -16.93
N ASN A 21 -9.35 10.95 -15.95
CA ASN A 21 -8.22 11.51 -15.22
C ASN A 21 -7.54 10.47 -14.32
N ALA A 22 -8.27 9.54 -13.72
CA ALA A 22 -7.70 8.52 -12.84
C ALA A 22 -6.71 7.59 -13.57
N GLN A 23 -7.07 7.06 -14.74
CA GLN A 23 -6.18 6.16 -15.50
C GLN A 23 -4.94 6.90 -16.03
N LEU A 24 -5.11 8.15 -16.49
CA LEU A 24 -4.00 9.01 -16.89
C LEU A 24 -3.07 9.33 -15.72
N PHE A 25 -3.63 9.64 -14.55
CA PHE A 25 -2.87 9.90 -13.32
C PHE A 25 -2.02 8.71 -12.94
N VAL A 26 -2.61 7.52 -12.91
CA VAL A 26 -1.89 6.28 -12.61
C VAL A 26 -0.80 6.02 -13.65
N GLY A 27 -1.08 6.23 -14.94
CA GLY A 27 -0.09 6.05 -16.00
C GLY A 27 1.13 6.97 -15.83
N ASP A 28 0.90 8.25 -15.56
CA ASP A 28 1.96 9.22 -15.28
C ASP A 28 2.69 8.90 -13.97
N LEU A 29 1.98 8.47 -12.93
CA LEU A 29 2.58 8.08 -11.65
C LEU A 29 3.49 6.86 -11.84
N CYS A 30 3.08 5.90 -12.67
CA CYS A 30 3.92 4.76 -13.00
C CYS A 30 5.20 5.21 -13.72
N GLU A 31 5.10 6.16 -14.65
CA GLU A 31 6.28 6.69 -15.33
C GLU A 31 7.20 7.50 -14.40
N LEU A 32 6.63 8.30 -13.49
CA LEU A 32 7.38 9.06 -12.50
C LEU A 32 8.17 8.16 -11.54
N LEU A 33 7.58 7.04 -11.14
CA LEU A 33 8.13 6.13 -10.13
C LEU A 33 8.88 4.92 -10.72
N ASP A 34 9.06 4.89 -12.04
CA ASP A 34 9.66 3.76 -12.78
C ASP A 34 8.97 2.41 -12.45
N LEU A 35 7.65 2.42 -12.52
CA LEU A 35 6.78 1.27 -12.23
C LEU A 35 6.26 0.64 -13.52
N PRO A 36 5.98 -0.68 -13.51
CA PRO A 36 5.24 -1.30 -14.60
C PRO A 36 3.86 -0.66 -14.74
N ARG A 37 3.39 -0.55 -15.98
CA ARG A 37 2.03 -0.10 -16.30
C ARG A 37 1.03 -1.27 -16.19
N PRO A 38 -0.25 -1.00 -15.88
CA PRO A 38 -1.29 -2.03 -15.91
C PRO A 38 -1.43 -2.65 -17.30
N ASP A 39 -1.71 -3.94 -17.34
CA ASP A 39 -1.96 -4.70 -18.56
C ASP A 39 -3.36 -4.39 -19.13
N PRO A 40 -3.57 -4.59 -20.45
CA PRO A 40 -4.91 -4.62 -21.02
C PRO A 40 -5.78 -5.70 -20.37
N ALA A 41 -7.01 -5.35 -20.01
CA ALA A 41 -7.96 -6.30 -19.45
C ALA A 41 -8.31 -7.41 -20.46
N LYS A 42 -8.41 -8.64 -19.96
CA LYS A 42 -8.84 -9.83 -20.72
C LYS A 42 -10.23 -10.27 -20.29
N GLU A 43 -10.94 -11.00 -21.16
CA GLU A 43 -12.26 -11.58 -20.85
C GLU A 43 -12.20 -12.50 -19.62
N GLU A 44 -11.18 -13.37 -19.59
CA GLU A 44 -10.95 -14.26 -18.47
C GLU A 44 -10.35 -13.50 -17.28
N THR A 45 -11.21 -13.27 -16.30
CA THR A 45 -10.93 -12.43 -15.12
C THR A 45 -9.76 -12.96 -14.27
N ALA A 46 -9.52 -14.27 -14.27
CA ALA A 46 -8.39 -14.90 -13.56
C ALA A 46 -7.01 -14.50 -14.14
N HIS A 47 -6.94 -14.03 -15.38
CA HIS A 47 -5.70 -13.54 -16.00
C HIS A 47 -5.42 -12.07 -15.74
N ASN A 48 -6.35 -11.36 -15.12
CA ASN A 48 -6.28 -9.92 -14.87
C ASN A 48 -5.61 -9.66 -13.51
N ALA A 49 -4.30 -9.90 -13.44
CA ALA A 49 -3.50 -9.75 -12.22
C ALA A 49 -3.03 -8.30 -11.97
N TYR A 50 -2.90 -7.47 -13.00
CA TYR A 50 -2.61 -6.04 -12.86
C TYR A 50 -3.32 -5.25 -13.96
N VAL A 51 -4.57 -4.82 -13.72
CA VAL A 51 -5.39 -4.19 -14.76
C VAL A 51 -6.26 -3.08 -14.19
N PHE A 52 -6.64 -2.14 -15.05
CA PHE A 52 -7.76 -1.25 -14.76
C PHE A 52 -9.11 -1.96 -14.88
N GLU A 53 -10.11 -1.44 -14.19
CA GLU A 53 -11.52 -1.85 -14.29
C GLU A 53 -11.71 -3.37 -14.08
N ARG A 54 -10.98 -3.94 -13.12
CA ARG A 54 -11.04 -5.37 -12.82
C ARG A 54 -12.44 -5.74 -12.36
N ARG A 55 -13.14 -6.54 -13.16
CA ARG A 55 -14.46 -7.09 -12.81
C ARG A 55 -14.37 -7.93 -11.54
N VAL A 56 -15.36 -7.80 -10.68
CA VAL A 56 -15.57 -8.61 -9.48
C VAL A 56 -17.06 -8.77 -9.22
N ASP A 57 -17.51 -9.97 -8.89
CA ASP A 57 -18.91 -10.24 -8.60
C ASP A 57 -19.15 -10.12 -7.09
N ARG A 58 -20.07 -9.24 -6.68
CA ARG A 58 -20.42 -9.06 -5.26
C ARG A 58 -21.63 -9.90 -4.92
N HIS A 59 -21.43 -10.88 -4.04
CA HIS A 59 -22.48 -11.75 -3.53
C HIS A 59 -23.14 -11.13 -2.32
N HIS A 60 -24.48 -11.05 -2.34
CA HIS A 60 -25.29 -10.50 -1.27
C HIS A 60 -25.93 -11.60 -0.43
N ARG A 61 -26.42 -11.26 0.77
CA ARG A 61 -27.02 -12.22 1.70
C ARG A 61 -28.32 -12.84 1.20
N ASP A 62 -29.03 -12.13 0.33
CA ASP A 62 -30.25 -12.62 -0.32
C ASP A 62 -29.95 -13.58 -1.50
N GLY A 63 -28.67 -13.88 -1.75
CA GLY A 63 -28.21 -14.72 -2.85
C GLY A 63 -28.06 -13.98 -4.18
N SER A 64 -28.43 -12.70 -4.25
CA SER A 64 -28.23 -11.90 -5.45
C SER A 64 -26.75 -11.61 -5.69
N VAL A 65 -26.40 -11.42 -6.97
CA VAL A 65 -25.05 -11.07 -7.40
C VAL A 65 -25.11 -9.78 -8.18
N THR A 66 -24.29 -8.80 -7.79
CA THR A 66 -24.14 -7.56 -8.56
C THR A 66 -22.72 -7.47 -9.10
N PRO A 67 -22.54 -7.27 -10.42
CA PRO A 67 -21.22 -7.01 -10.96
C PRO A 67 -20.65 -5.69 -10.40
N GLY A 68 -19.36 -5.68 -10.20
CA GLY A 68 -18.58 -4.53 -9.77
C GLY A 68 -17.28 -4.43 -10.54
N PHE A 69 -16.65 -3.26 -10.48
CA PHE A 69 -15.39 -2.99 -11.16
C PHE A 69 -14.48 -2.25 -10.19
N ILE A 70 -13.30 -2.81 -9.97
CA ILE A 70 -12.23 -2.17 -9.21
C ILE A 70 -11.49 -1.25 -10.18
N ASP A 71 -11.32 0.02 -9.83
CA ASP A 71 -10.69 1.00 -10.75
C ASP A 71 -9.29 0.57 -11.17
N LEU A 72 -8.46 0.15 -10.22
CA LEU A 72 -7.18 -0.50 -10.51
C LEU A 72 -6.90 -1.61 -9.51
N TYR A 73 -6.60 -2.80 -10.03
CA TYR A 73 -6.27 -3.97 -9.22
C TYR A 73 -4.87 -4.44 -9.56
N ARG A 74 -4.07 -4.70 -8.52
CA ARG A 74 -2.82 -5.47 -8.62
C ARG A 74 -2.86 -6.59 -7.60
N ARG A 75 -2.94 -7.83 -8.08
CA ARG A 75 -2.92 -9.06 -7.26
C ARG A 75 -1.71 -9.02 -6.33
N ASP A 76 -1.94 -9.47 -5.10
CA ASP A 76 -0.95 -9.50 -4.03
C ASP A 76 -0.37 -8.14 -3.59
N ALA A 77 -0.83 -7.02 -4.16
CA ALA A 77 -0.34 -5.69 -3.81
C ALA A 77 -1.47 -4.80 -3.30
N PHE A 78 -2.41 -4.42 -4.17
CA PHE A 78 -3.44 -3.45 -3.79
C PHE A 78 -4.75 -3.57 -4.58
N VAL A 79 -5.80 -3.04 -3.96
CA VAL A 79 -6.99 -2.51 -4.63
C VAL A 79 -6.91 -0.99 -4.57
N LEU A 80 -7.12 -0.31 -5.70
CA LEU A 80 -7.22 1.14 -5.77
C LEU A 80 -8.61 1.54 -6.25
N GLU A 81 -9.23 2.46 -5.51
CA GLU A 81 -10.49 3.13 -5.87
C GLU A 81 -10.24 4.62 -6.06
N ALA A 82 -10.64 5.15 -7.20
CA ALA A 82 -10.49 6.56 -7.54
C ALA A 82 -11.82 7.31 -7.41
N LYS A 83 -11.73 8.57 -6.97
CA LYS A 83 -12.81 9.55 -6.94
C LYS A 83 -12.30 10.89 -7.45
N SER A 84 -13.21 11.73 -7.92
CA SER A 84 -12.95 13.14 -8.19
C SER A 84 -13.88 13.96 -7.30
N ILE A 85 -13.36 14.40 -6.16
CA ILE A 85 -14.18 15.05 -5.15
C ILE A 85 -14.12 16.57 -5.33
N SER A 86 -15.29 17.16 -5.56
CA SER A 86 -15.45 18.61 -5.69
C SER A 86 -15.20 19.36 -4.38
N ASP A 87 -15.58 18.76 -3.26
CA ASP A 87 -15.46 19.38 -1.94
C ASP A 87 -13.98 19.61 -1.57
N ALA A 88 -13.71 20.64 -0.79
CA ALA A 88 -12.35 20.90 -0.32
C ALA A 88 -11.89 19.82 0.65
N GLU A 89 -10.60 19.51 0.61
CA GLU A 89 -9.95 18.66 1.62
C GLU A 89 -10.24 19.22 3.03
N HIS A 90 -10.35 18.34 4.03
CA HIS A 90 -10.70 18.66 5.42
C HIS A 90 -12.14 19.15 5.66
N THR A 91 -13.01 19.09 4.64
CA THR A 91 -14.44 19.28 4.85
C THR A 91 -15.13 17.96 5.17
N LYS A 92 -16.20 18.02 5.97
CA LYS A 92 -17.03 16.85 6.29
C LYS A 92 -17.56 16.14 5.03
N GLY A 93 -17.85 16.90 3.97
CA GLY A 93 -18.33 16.35 2.71
C GLY A 93 -17.25 15.58 1.95
N TRP A 94 -16.00 16.05 1.98
CA TRP A 94 -14.85 15.33 1.45
C TRP A 94 -14.60 14.03 2.23
N ASP A 95 -14.54 14.10 3.57
CA ASP A 95 -14.33 12.94 4.44
C ASP A 95 -15.43 11.87 4.23
N THR A 96 -16.68 12.30 4.07
CA THR A 96 -17.80 11.39 3.82
C THR A 96 -17.65 10.65 2.49
N ARG A 97 -17.16 11.32 1.43
CA ARG A 97 -16.94 10.68 0.12
C ARG A 97 -15.75 9.74 0.15
N MET A 98 -14.66 10.11 0.83
CA MET A 98 -13.52 9.22 1.04
C MET A 98 -13.90 7.98 1.84
N GLN A 99 -14.71 8.13 2.90
CA GLN A 99 -15.21 6.98 3.66
C GLN A 99 -16.09 6.05 2.81
N ARG A 100 -16.88 6.60 1.86
CA ARG A 100 -17.65 5.78 0.92
C ARG A 100 -16.73 5.04 -0.06
N ALA A 101 -15.69 5.70 -0.56
CA ALA A 101 -14.68 5.06 -1.40
C ALA A 101 -13.96 3.93 -0.65
N TYR A 102 -13.59 4.14 0.61
CA TYR A 102 -13.06 3.09 1.49
C TYR A 102 -14.01 1.89 1.61
N ASN A 103 -15.28 2.14 1.89
CA ASN A 103 -16.28 1.08 2.05
C ASN A 103 -16.49 0.31 0.73
N GLN A 104 -16.42 1.00 -0.40
CA GLN A 104 -16.51 0.40 -1.72
C GLN A 104 -15.29 -0.49 -2.02
N ALA A 105 -14.08 0.03 -1.84
CA ALA A 105 -12.83 -0.68 -2.07
C ALA A 105 -12.68 -1.91 -1.16
N SER A 106 -13.00 -1.78 0.14
CA SER A 106 -12.99 -2.91 1.08
C SER A 106 -14.05 -3.96 0.75
N GLY A 107 -15.22 -3.54 0.24
CA GLY A 107 -16.23 -4.43 -0.30
C GLY A 107 -15.70 -5.24 -1.49
N TYR A 108 -14.96 -4.61 -2.40
CA TYR A 108 -14.33 -5.31 -3.53
C TYR A 108 -13.25 -6.28 -3.09
N VAL A 109 -12.37 -5.90 -2.16
CA VAL A 109 -11.37 -6.80 -1.58
C VAL A 109 -12.03 -8.08 -1.07
N ARG A 110 -13.14 -7.97 -0.33
CA ARG A 110 -13.86 -9.14 0.20
C ARG A 110 -14.50 -10.01 -0.88
N ALA A 111 -14.90 -9.41 -1.99
CA ALA A 111 -15.50 -10.07 -3.14
C ALA A 111 -14.48 -10.72 -4.09
N LEU A 112 -13.17 -10.48 -3.91
CA LEU A 112 -12.14 -11.17 -4.69
C LEU A 112 -12.24 -12.69 -4.49
N PRO A 113 -11.96 -13.50 -5.53
CA PRO A 113 -11.86 -14.95 -5.41
C PRO A 113 -10.96 -15.37 -4.25
N ALA A 114 -11.36 -16.40 -3.49
CA ALA A 114 -10.62 -16.82 -2.29
C ALA A 114 -9.20 -17.32 -2.62
N ASN A 115 -9.03 -17.96 -3.77
CA ASN A 115 -7.75 -18.46 -4.26
C ASN A 115 -6.76 -17.36 -4.69
N GLU A 116 -7.22 -16.13 -4.90
CA GLU A 116 -6.36 -14.97 -5.19
C GLU A 116 -5.84 -14.29 -3.91
N GLY A 117 -6.34 -14.70 -2.74
CA GLY A 117 -6.02 -14.04 -1.46
C GLY A 117 -6.60 -12.63 -1.37
N ARG A 118 -6.11 -11.85 -0.41
CA ARG A 118 -6.47 -10.44 -0.24
C ARG A 118 -5.21 -9.59 -0.32
N PRO A 119 -5.20 -8.51 -1.12
CA PRO A 119 -4.03 -7.65 -1.23
C PRO A 119 -3.78 -6.92 0.10
N PRO A 120 -2.52 -6.71 0.50
CA PRO A 120 -2.18 -6.07 1.77
C PRO A 120 -2.53 -4.57 1.80
N PHE A 121 -2.70 -3.90 0.64
CA PHE A 121 -3.03 -2.48 0.58
C PHE A 121 -4.40 -2.18 -0.04
N LEU A 122 -5.02 -1.11 0.46
CA LEU A 122 -6.16 -0.44 -0.12
C LEU A 122 -5.76 1.02 -0.34
N ILE A 123 -5.79 1.46 -1.58
CA ILE A 123 -5.41 2.81 -2.00
C ILE A 123 -6.67 3.57 -2.40
N LEU A 124 -6.85 4.77 -1.86
CA LEU A 124 -7.88 5.70 -2.33
C LEU A 124 -7.19 6.85 -3.05
N LEU A 125 -7.69 7.20 -4.22
CA LEU A 125 -7.18 8.32 -5.01
C LEU A 125 -8.28 9.35 -5.20
N ASP A 126 -8.12 10.54 -4.62
CA ASP A 126 -8.88 11.71 -5.05
C ASP A 126 -8.11 12.42 -6.16
N VAL A 127 -8.41 12.07 -7.41
CA VAL A 127 -7.72 12.62 -8.59
C VAL A 127 -8.07 14.10 -8.79
N GLY A 128 -9.21 14.57 -8.29
CA GLY A 128 -9.62 15.98 -8.38
C GLY A 128 -8.81 16.90 -7.46
N ARG A 129 -8.14 16.33 -6.45
CA ARG A 129 -7.28 17.07 -5.50
C ARG A 129 -5.83 16.59 -5.48
N GLY A 130 -5.52 15.51 -6.19
CA GLY A 130 -4.20 14.88 -6.18
C GLY A 130 -3.81 14.32 -4.80
N VAL A 131 -4.78 13.72 -4.10
CA VAL A 131 -4.58 13.11 -2.77
C VAL A 131 -4.65 11.59 -2.88
N ILE A 132 -3.63 10.90 -2.38
CA ILE A 132 -3.56 9.44 -2.28
C ILE A 132 -3.65 9.06 -0.79
N GLU A 133 -4.62 8.25 -0.39
CA GLU A 133 -4.66 7.64 0.94
C GLU A 133 -4.26 6.16 0.87
N ILE A 134 -3.34 5.75 1.73
CA ILE A 134 -2.88 4.36 1.81
C ILE A 134 -3.37 3.73 3.11
N HIS A 135 -4.02 2.58 2.99
CA HIS A 135 -4.41 1.75 4.11
C HIS A 135 -3.83 0.35 3.95
N ALA A 136 -3.49 -0.30 5.06
CA ALA A 136 -2.88 -1.63 5.07
C ALA A 136 -3.61 -2.62 5.97
N GLU A 137 -3.55 -3.89 5.60
CA GLU A 137 -4.05 -5.04 6.34
C GLU A 137 -3.14 -6.25 6.02
N PHE A 138 -1.99 -6.34 6.70
CA PHE A 138 -0.94 -7.31 6.39
C PHE A 138 -1.30 -8.76 6.74
N THR A 139 -2.38 -9.04 7.47
CA THR A 139 -2.83 -10.43 7.70
C THR A 139 -3.50 -11.01 6.45
N ARG A 140 -3.84 -10.18 5.46
CA ARG A 140 -4.48 -10.56 4.19
C ARG A 140 -5.78 -11.36 4.41
N SER A 141 -6.48 -11.05 5.49
CA SER A 141 -7.80 -11.63 5.80
C SER A 141 -8.93 -10.90 5.05
N GLY A 142 -8.67 -9.68 4.56
CA GLY A 142 -9.71 -8.79 4.03
C GLY A 142 -10.53 -8.14 5.13
N GLY A 143 -9.95 -8.06 6.33
CA GLY A 143 -10.53 -7.52 7.55
C GLY A 143 -10.63 -5.99 7.53
N ASN A 144 -9.99 -5.34 8.49
CA ASN A 144 -10.00 -3.89 8.63
C ASN A 144 -8.69 -3.29 8.12
N TYR A 145 -8.76 -2.53 7.03
CA TYR A 145 -7.59 -1.79 6.51
C TYR A 145 -7.41 -0.51 7.32
N THR A 146 -6.28 -0.36 7.99
CA THR A 146 -5.97 0.81 8.81
C THR A 146 -5.05 1.78 8.09
N PRO A 147 -5.08 3.09 8.40
CA PRO A 147 -4.15 4.07 7.84
C PRO A 147 -2.69 3.60 7.90
N PHE A 148 -1.96 3.71 6.79
CA PHE A 148 -0.57 3.29 6.68
C PHE A 148 0.33 4.41 6.14
N PRO A 149 1.51 4.68 6.73
CA PRO A 149 2.15 3.92 7.82
C PRO A 149 1.50 4.16 9.19
N ASP A 150 0.79 5.28 9.33
CA ASP A 150 0.10 5.67 10.55
C ASP A 150 -1.02 6.69 10.22
N PRO A 151 -1.92 7.01 11.17
CA PRO A 151 -3.02 7.94 10.96
C PRO A 151 -2.61 9.36 10.53
N GLN A 152 -1.39 9.82 10.83
CA GLN A 152 -0.93 11.16 10.48
C GLN A 152 -0.34 11.22 9.07
N HIS A 153 0.29 10.13 8.61
CA HIS A 153 1.08 10.11 7.36
C HIS A 153 0.51 9.24 6.23
N HIS A 154 -0.73 8.76 6.39
CA HIS A 154 -1.41 7.93 5.38
C HIS A 154 -1.90 8.68 4.15
N LYS A 155 -2.05 10.00 4.23
CA LYS A 155 -2.44 10.86 3.12
C LYS A 155 -1.20 11.45 2.47
N ILE A 156 -1.08 11.30 1.16
CA ILE A 156 0.02 11.79 0.34
C ILE A 156 -0.57 12.78 -0.66
N ARG A 157 -0.19 14.04 -0.56
CA ARG A 157 -0.52 15.08 -1.55
C ARG A 157 0.55 15.13 -2.62
N LEU A 158 0.24 15.76 -3.76
CA LEU A 158 1.22 15.96 -4.84
C LEU A 158 2.53 16.59 -4.37
N ALA A 159 2.45 17.59 -3.48
CA ALA A 159 3.65 18.24 -2.95
C ALA A 159 4.54 17.31 -2.11
N ASP A 160 3.94 16.31 -1.44
CA ASP A 160 4.65 15.35 -0.60
C ASP A 160 5.52 14.39 -1.44
N LEU A 161 5.21 14.24 -2.74
CA LEU A 161 6.03 13.46 -3.67
C LEU A 161 7.42 14.06 -3.87
N ARG A 162 7.72 15.26 -3.36
CA ARG A 162 9.09 15.79 -3.27
C ARG A 162 9.96 15.00 -2.30
N GLY A 163 9.37 14.40 -1.26
CA GLY A 163 10.07 13.49 -0.37
C GLY A 163 10.42 12.17 -1.06
N GLU A 164 11.71 11.84 -1.14
CA GLU A 164 12.19 10.57 -1.70
C GLU A 164 11.60 9.37 -0.97
N ALA A 165 11.54 9.42 0.36
CA ALA A 165 10.93 8.37 1.18
C ALA A 165 9.45 8.11 0.84
N ILE A 166 8.70 9.12 0.40
CA ILE A 166 7.31 8.97 -0.03
C ILE A 166 7.25 8.24 -1.37
N ARG A 167 8.11 8.61 -2.32
CA ARG A 167 8.22 7.94 -3.62
C ARG A 167 8.67 6.48 -3.46
N ASP A 168 9.64 6.23 -2.60
CA ASP A 168 10.12 4.88 -2.29
C ASP A 168 9.03 4.03 -1.63
N ARG A 169 8.27 4.59 -0.69
CA ARG A 169 7.13 3.89 -0.09
C ARG A 169 6.07 3.53 -1.13
N LEU A 170 5.70 4.46 -2.01
CA LEU A 170 4.78 4.18 -3.12
C LEU A 170 5.34 3.09 -4.03
N ARG A 171 6.62 3.17 -4.40
CA ARG A 171 7.27 2.15 -5.23
C ARG A 171 7.24 0.76 -4.55
N ALA A 172 7.49 0.71 -3.24
CA ALA A 172 7.41 -0.52 -2.45
C ALA A 172 5.99 -1.08 -2.38
N VAL A 173 4.95 -0.25 -2.25
CA VAL A 173 3.54 -0.70 -2.32
C VAL A 173 3.26 -1.43 -3.63
N TRP A 174 3.82 -0.97 -4.75
CA TRP A 174 3.66 -1.63 -6.05
C TRP A 174 4.50 -2.90 -6.17
N LEU A 175 5.80 -2.83 -5.86
CA LEU A 175 6.75 -3.87 -6.24
C LEU A 175 6.98 -4.92 -5.16
N GLU A 176 7.01 -4.50 -3.91
CA GLU A 176 7.42 -5.33 -2.77
C GLU A 176 6.53 -5.05 -1.54
N PRO A 177 5.20 -5.17 -1.65
CA PRO A 177 4.26 -4.73 -0.63
C PRO A 177 4.50 -5.39 0.73
N GLU A 178 4.97 -6.63 0.74
CA GLU A 178 5.29 -7.38 1.94
C GLU A 178 6.50 -6.85 2.71
N ASN A 179 7.43 -6.14 2.05
CA ASN A 179 8.59 -5.55 2.72
C ASN A 179 8.17 -4.39 3.65
N LEU A 180 6.95 -3.87 3.47
CA LEU A 180 6.37 -2.81 4.28
C LEU A 180 5.66 -3.33 5.54
N ASP A 181 5.52 -4.65 5.73
CA ASP A 181 4.93 -5.22 6.93
C ASP A 181 5.84 -4.97 8.16
N PRO A 182 5.39 -4.18 9.16
CA PRO A 182 6.16 -3.93 10.37
C PRO A 182 6.54 -5.21 11.11
N SER A 183 5.72 -6.27 11.02
CA SER A 183 5.99 -7.56 11.68
C SER A 183 7.23 -8.24 11.09
N ARG A 184 7.44 -8.12 9.77
CA ARG A 184 8.63 -8.63 9.08
C ARG A 184 9.86 -7.78 9.39
N HIS A 185 9.69 -6.46 9.51
CA HIS A 185 10.78 -5.59 9.93
C HIS A 185 11.23 -5.91 11.36
N ALA A 186 10.28 -6.06 12.29
CA ALA A 186 10.56 -6.45 13.67
C ALA A 186 11.27 -7.82 13.72
N ALA A 187 10.76 -8.83 13.01
CA ALA A 187 11.38 -10.15 12.95
C ALA A 187 12.80 -10.12 12.36
N ARG A 188 13.05 -9.29 11.33
CA ARG A 188 14.39 -9.09 10.74
C ARG A 188 15.33 -8.42 11.73
N VAL A 189 14.89 -7.36 12.40
CA VAL A 189 15.68 -6.65 13.43
C VAL A 189 16.02 -7.59 14.59
N THR A 190 15.04 -8.37 15.07
CA THR A 190 15.29 -9.39 16.11
C THR A 190 16.32 -10.42 15.66
N ARG A 191 16.24 -10.90 14.42
CA ARG A 191 17.22 -11.86 13.87
C ARG A 191 18.62 -11.25 13.74
N GLU A 192 18.72 -10.02 13.24
CA GLU A 192 20.00 -9.32 13.11
C GLU A 192 20.65 -9.06 14.48
N ILE A 193 19.86 -8.66 15.47
CA ILE A 193 20.34 -8.49 16.85
C ILE A 193 20.81 -9.83 17.41
N ALA A 194 20.04 -10.91 17.21
CA ALA A 194 20.44 -12.25 17.63
C ALA A 194 21.76 -12.71 16.98
N ASP A 195 21.93 -12.47 15.68
CA ASP A 195 23.16 -12.82 14.94
C ASP A 195 24.37 -12.02 15.45
N ARG A 196 24.19 -10.72 15.73
CA ARG A 196 25.24 -9.87 16.30
C ARG A 196 25.63 -10.32 17.71
N LEU A 197 24.65 -10.63 18.56
CA LEU A 197 24.90 -11.15 19.92
C LEU A 197 25.60 -12.50 19.88
N ALA A 198 25.20 -13.40 18.97
CA ALA A 198 25.85 -14.70 18.79
C ALA A 198 27.30 -14.53 18.27
N GLY A 199 27.54 -13.56 17.39
CA GLY A 199 28.90 -13.20 16.96
C GLY A 199 29.77 -12.69 18.11
N LEU A 200 29.21 -11.81 18.94
CA LEU A 200 29.89 -11.28 20.12
C LEU A 200 30.20 -12.37 21.16
N ALA A 201 29.25 -13.28 21.41
CA ALA A 201 29.46 -14.43 22.29
C ALA A 201 30.67 -15.28 21.85
N ARG A 202 30.69 -15.68 20.57
CA ARG A 202 31.80 -16.45 19.99
C ARG A 202 33.13 -15.71 20.09
N SER A 203 33.13 -14.39 19.88
CA SER A 203 34.34 -13.59 20.00
C SER A 203 34.88 -13.53 21.44
N LEU A 204 33.99 -13.42 22.43
CA LEU A 204 34.37 -13.37 23.84
C LEU A 204 34.89 -14.73 24.33
N GLU A 205 34.24 -15.82 23.94
CA GLU A 205 34.70 -17.18 24.22
C GLU A 205 36.06 -17.47 23.56
N ALA A 206 36.25 -17.06 22.29
CA ALA A 206 37.52 -17.21 21.59
C ALA A 206 38.66 -16.39 22.22
N ALA A 207 38.34 -15.28 22.87
CA ALA A 207 39.29 -14.48 23.64
C ALA A 207 39.60 -15.07 25.04
N GLY A 208 39.00 -16.20 25.40
CA GLY A 208 39.24 -16.92 26.65
C GLY A 208 38.41 -16.41 27.84
N HIS A 209 37.36 -15.63 27.60
CA HIS A 209 36.45 -15.21 28.67
C HIS A 209 35.59 -16.38 29.16
N ASP A 210 35.30 -16.39 30.46
CA ASP A 210 34.46 -17.41 31.08
C ASP A 210 33.05 -17.42 30.44
N PRO A 211 32.52 -18.58 30.03
CA PRO A 211 31.20 -18.67 29.39
C PRO A 211 30.05 -18.13 30.25
N ARG A 212 30.15 -18.28 31.58
CA ARG A 212 29.12 -17.81 32.52
C ARG A 212 29.12 -16.28 32.60
N ILE A 213 30.31 -15.66 32.64
CA ILE A 213 30.46 -14.20 32.61
C ILE A 213 30.01 -13.63 31.26
N THR A 214 30.34 -14.31 30.16
CA THR A 214 29.90 -13.92 28.80
C THR A 214 28.38 -13.94 28.69
N ALA A 215 27.73 -14.99 29.19
CA ALA A 215 26.27 -15.08 29.22
C ALA A 215 25.62 -13.99 30.09
N GLU A 216 26.15 -13.70 31.27
CA GLU A 216 25.66 -12.61 32.14
C GLU A 216 25.80 -11.23 31.47
N PHE A 217 26.91 -10.97 30.78
CA PHE A 217 27.11 -9.74 30.03
C PHE A 217 26.12 -9.58 28.89
N LEU A 218 25.91 -10.62 28.08
CA LEU A 218 24.96 -10.59 26.96
C LEU A 218 23.51 -10.44 27.43
N MET A 219 23.13 -11.08 28.54
CA MET A 219 21.82 -10.88 29.17
C MET A 219 21.63 -9.43 29.61
N ARG A 220 22.67 -8.81 30.22
CA ARG A 220 22.60 -7.38 30.56
C ARG A 220 22.42 -6.50 29.33
N CYS A 221 23.10 -6.77 28.22
CA CYS A 221 22.93 -6.02 26.97
C CYS A 221 21.53 -6.15 26.34
N LEU A 222 20.80 -7.24 26.61
CA LEU A 222 19.47 -7.50 26.05
C LEU A 222 18.33 -6.85 26.86
N PHE A 223 18.53 -6.60 28.16
CA PHE A 223 17.49 -6.18 29.10
C PHE A 223 17.72 -4.79 29.71
N THR A 224 18.65 -4.00 29.16
CA THR A 224 18.83 -2.56 29.44
C THR A 224 18.28 -1.73 28.31
#